data_AF-A0A4V1P306-F1
#
_entry.id   AF-A0A4V1P306-F1
#
_cell.length_a   1.000
_cell.length_b   1.000
_cell.length_c   1.000
_cell.angle_alpha   90.00
_cell.angle_beta   90.00
_cell.angle_gamma   90.00
#
_symmetry.space_group_name_H-M   'P 1'
#
loop_
_entity.id
_entity.type
_entity.pdbx_description
1 polymer ?
#
loop_
_entity_poly.entity_id
_entity_poly.type
_entity_poly.pdbx_seq_one_letter_code
_entity_poly.pdbx_strand_id
1 'polypeptide(L)'
;MAHARRCRTRPIDHSIRLFRRLDRARRRSFECLPLQDPQGSQAADAHGADQGAAGDRADPPRRNQCQRSAVIGQLPACRRLCRDGARDAARGDPRGRSGAPGDRRSRMDAAGARQALGRLHRKPVFERAAGRARPGGANEQGRRLDRHERRRRRARRSHSRKAAGSRRGGLFFMMRQDDTGLIKQGLKDKIEDLCRRLLPDGVRRGRFWVANNPVTMDAPKSPEFKVALDRDHGAWIDWRSGEKGDVFGLVEYCMRCDFKEAIAWSRDFLGMRQMSREQLHDMQRRTVTAKKESDDKAEEVRLKRLQKAERMFMAGMLDGAGSAAEAYARAYFAARKIPLERIPNRDLATFRFSAETEFWPRAKWDNSGGRHIKAQAGPGFPCIHSAMRAPTGQLVAVHLTFLSPLGPKKLPVSKDENAKLMFGEAKGAVIRISHGPEGEPPETAVRPHPVIIGEGIETTTSVAIEAPEARAWAAGSLSNMANAPLWLPCISSAIVLKDHFKSKTTEKQFDQVLEHLARHGKPVGVIESIAGNDFNDLAQEEE
;
A
#
# COMPACT_ATOMS: atom_id res chain seq x y z
N MET A 1 -36.94 35.28 -46.77
CA MET A 1 -36.38 33.93 -46.55
C MET A 1 -35.32 34.02 -45.46
N ALA A 2 -35.48 33.20 -44.41
CA ALA A 2 -34.92 33.43 -43.08
C ALA A 2 -33.41 33.12 -42.95
N HIS A 3 -32.72 33.99 -42.21
CA HIS A 3 -31.39 33.80 -41.66
C HIS A 3 -31.39 32.67 -40.61
N ALA A 4 -30.54 31.64 -40.80
CA ALA A 4 -30.19 30.69 -39.76
C ALA A 4 -28.68 30.77 -39.47
N ARG A 5 -28.31 31.55 -38.45
CA ARG A 5 -26.96 31.54 -37.85
C ARG A 5 -26.74 30.20 -37.16
N ARG A 6 -25.97 29.29 -37.76
CA ARG A 6 -25.47 28.09 -37.06
C ARG A 6 -24.39 28.49 -36.07
N CYS A 7 -24.75 28.50 -34.79
CA CYS A 7 -23.82 28.61 -33.68
C CYS A 7 -22.97 27.33 -33.61
N ARG A 8 -21.70 27.37 -34.05
CA ARG A 8 -20.73 26.27 -33.88
C ARG A 8 -20.16 26.35 -32.46
N THR A 9 -20.64 25.50 -31.56
CA THR A 9 -20.01 25.28 -30.24
C THR A 9 -19.03 24.11 -30.32
N ARG A 10 -17.82 24.29 -29.76
CA ARG A 10 -16.63 23.43 -29.91
C ARG A 10 -16.74 22.12 -29.09
N PRO A 11 -15.99 21.05 -29.42
CA PRO A 11 -16.19 19.70 -28.85
C PRO A 11 -15.75 19.54 -27.38
N ILE A 12 -14.56 20.03 -26.99
CA ILE A 12 -14.12 20.02 -25.57
C ILE A 12 -15.01 20.95 -24.73
N ASP A 13 -15.39 22.08 -25.33
CA ASP A 13 -16.33 23.04 -24.79
C ASP A 13 -17.72 22.40 -24.56
N HIS A 14 -18.13 21.38 -25.34
CA HIS A 14 -19.35 20.62 -25.09
C HIS A 14 -19.23 19.68 -23.89
N SER A 15 -18.12 18.95 -23.72
CA SER A 15 -17.90 18.05 -22.58
C SER A 15 -17.66 18.82 -21.27
N ILE A 16 -17.00 19.97 -21.32
CA ILE A 16 -16.85 20.89 -20.18
C ILE A 16 -18.16 21.63 -19.89
N ARG A 17 -18.95 22.01 -20.91
CA ARG A 17 -20.32 22.50 -20.69
C ARG A 17 -21.23 21.40 -20.17
N LEU A 18 -21.04 20.14 -20.56
CA LEU A 18 -21.75 19.00 -20.01
C LEU A 18 -21.35 18.81 -18.54
N PHE A 19 -20.06 18.92 -18.21
CA PHE A 19 -19.56 18.94 -16.84
C PHE A 19 -20.16 20.10 -16.02
N ARG A 20 -20.10 21.34 -16.52
CA ARG A 20 -20.70 22.51 -15.88
C ARG A 20 -22.23 22.43 -15.81
N ARG A 21 -22.89 21.78 -16.78
CA ARG A 21 -24.35 21.54 -16.79
C ARG A 21 -24.74 20.42 -15.83
N LEU A 22 -23.97 19.33 -15.76
CA LEU A 22 -24.20 18.21 -14.84
C LEU A 22 -23.92 18.64 -13.40
N ASP A 23 -22.87 19.43 -13.14
CA ASP A 23 -22.60 20.01 -11.83
C ASP A 23 -23.71 20.99 -11.42
N ARG A 24 -24.12 21.91 -12.32
CA ARG A 24 -25.25 22.82 -12.05
C ARG A 24 -26.60 22.11 -11.89
N ALA A 25 -26.89 21.09 -12.70
CA ALA A 25 -28.12 20.32 -12.61
C ALA A 25 -28.17 19.52 -11.31
N ARG A 26 -27.04 18.89 -10.92
CA ARG A 26 -26.95 18.17 -9.65
C ARG A 26 -27.06 19.11 -8.45
N ARG A 27 -26.38 20.27 -8.44
CA ARG A 27 -26.54 21.28 -7.37
C ARG A 27 -28.00 21.73 -7.21
N ARG A 28 -28.73 21.93 -8.32
CA ARG A 28 -30.17 22.30 -8.31
C ARG A 28 -31.08 21.17 -7.84
N SER A 29 -30.74 19.90 -8.09
CA SER A 29 -31.51 18.76 -7.59
C SER A 29 -31.37 18.54 -6.08
N PHE A 30 -30.35 19.11 -5.44
CA PHE A 30 -30.13 19.01 -3.99
C PHE A 30 -30.65 20.22 -3.19
N GLU A 31 -30.92 21.37 -3.81
CA GLU A 31 -31.60 22.51 -3.15
C GLU A 31 -33.13 22.32 -3.02
N CYS A 32 -33.72 21.28 -3.62
CA CYS A 32 -35.17 21.05 -3.64
C CYS A 32 -35.66 19.84 -2.83
N LEU A 33 -34.92 19.39 -1.83
CA LEU A 33 -35.42 18.40 -0.85
C LEU A 33 -35.54 19.09 0.52
N PRO A 34 -36.76 19.39 1.01
CA PRO A 34 -36.92 19.85 2.37
C PRO A 34 -36.46 18.75 3.32
N LEU A 35 -35.53 19.09 4.22
CA LEU A 35 -35.17 18.29 5.38
C LEU A 35 -36.44 18.03 6.19
N GLN A 36 -36.95 16.80 6.15
CA GLN A 36 -37.94 16.34 7.11
C GLN A 36 -37.19 15.97 8.40
N ASP A 37 -37.30 16.84 9.41
CA ASP A 37 -36.92 16.53 10.78
C ASP A 37 -37.88 15.49 11.37
N PRO A 38 -37.38 14.42 12.02
CA PRO A 38 -38.17 13.61 12.90
C PRO A 38 -37.87 14.03 14.35
N GLN A 39 -38.85 14.64 15.02
CA GLN A 39 -39.33 14.28 16.37
C GLN A 39 -40.16 15.40 16.99
N GLY A 40 -41.35 15.05 17.48
CA GLY A 40 -42.17 15.93 18.32
C GLY A 40 -41.79 15.81 19.80
N SER A 41 -41.96 16.90 20.54
CA SER A 41 -42.64 16.91 21.85
C SER A 41 -42.91 18.36 22.33
N GLN A 42 -44.21 18.62 22.51
CA GLN A 42 -44.90 19.45 23.52
C GLN A 42 -44.32 20.79 24.05
N ALA A 43 -45.13 21.84 23.79
CA ALA A 43 -45.68 22.86 24.70
C ALA A 43 -44.75 23.86 25.44
N ALA A 44 -44.89 25.16 25.14
CA ALA A 44 -45.62 26.14 25.97
C ALA A 44 -45.43 27.58 25.44
N ASP A 45 -46.47 28.38 25.64
CA ASP A 45 -46.71 29.76 25.20
C ASP A 45 -45.72 30.83 25.71
N ALA A 46 -45.50 31.89 24.91
CA ALA A 46 -45.78 33.30 25.26
C ALA A 46 -45.05 34.33 24.35
N HIS A 47 -45.88 35.14 23.66
CA HIS A 47 -45.81 36.60 23.40
C HIS A 47 -44.52 37.37 23.00
N GLY A 48 -44.68 38.19 21.95
CA GLY A 48 -44.01 39.50 21.71
C GLY A 48 -43.11 39.54 20.47
N ALA A 49 -43.59 39.85 19.27
CA ALA A 49 -43.71 41.19 18.68
C ALA A 49 -42.46 42.09 18.86
N ASP A 50 -41.68 42.34 17.80
CA ASP A 50 -41.57 43.67 17.16
C ASP A 50 -40.72 43.66 15.87
N GLN A 51 -40.96 44.66 15.04
CA GLN A 51 -40.63 44.86 13.63
C GLN A 51 -39.34 45.69 13.41
N GLY A 52 -38.89 45.76 12.15
CA GLY A 52 -37.97 46.80 11.62
C GLY A 52 -36.78 46.21 10.87
N ALA A 53 -36.80 45.97 9.56
CA ALA A 53 -36.89 46.87 8.40
C ALA A 53 -35.66 47.78 8.17
N ALA A 54 -35.00 47.55 7.02
CA ALA A 54 -34.19 48.45 6.17
C ALA A 54 -32.95 49.14 6.81
N GLY A 55 -31.83 49.37 6.13
CA GLY A 55 -31.46 49.28 4.71
C GLY A 55 -30.07 49.92 4.52
N ASP A 56 -29.64 49.94 3.26
CA ASP A 56 -28.60 50.78 2.65
C ASP A 56 -27.10 50.37 2.63
N ARG A 57 -26.69 49.98 1.40
CA ARG A 57 -25.67 50.57 0.51
C ARG A 57 -24.17 50.61 0.89
N ALA A 58 -23.43 49.81 0.11
CA ALA A 58 -22.31 50.17 -0.80
C ALA A 58 -20.97 50.73 -0.25
N ASP A 59 -19.93 49.86 -0.31
CA ASP A 59 -18.55 49.97 -0.88
C ASP A 59 -17.71 51.28 -0.81
N PRO A 60 -16.33 51.25 -0.92
CA PRO A 60 -15.37 50.14 -1.10
C PRO A 60 -14.11 50.21 -0.16
N PRO A 61 -13.13 49.27 -0.25
CA PRO A 61 -12.11 49.09 0.78
C PRO A 61 -10.80 49.88 0.56
N ARG A 62 -10.19 50.34 1.67
CA ARG A 62 -8.81 50.87 1.71
C ARG A 62 -7.82 49.82 2.23
N ARG A 63 -6.64 49.85 1.61
CA ARG A 63 -5.44 49.03 1.81
C ARG A 63 -4.79 49.21 3.20
N ASN A 64 -3.96 48.20 3.52
CA ASN A 64 -2.82 48.15 4.46
C ASN A 64 -3.11 47.64 5.88
N GLN A 65 -2.65 46.43 6.20
CA GLN A 65 -1.36 46.27 6.90
C GLN A 65 -0.94 44.80 6.98
N CYS A 66 0.27 44.56 6.52
CA CYS A 66 1.01 43.32 6.58
C CYS A 66 1.73 43.28 7.94
N GLN A 67 1.34 42.38 8.85
CA GLN A 67 2.15 42.07 10.03
C GLN A 67 3.02 40.85 9.73
N ARG A 68 4.31 41.11 9.60
CA ARG A 68 5.39 40.13 9.62
C ARG A 68 5.66 39.73 11.07
N SER A 69 5.71 38.42 11.34
CA SER A 69 6.43 37.88 12.49
C SER A 69 7.65 37.11 11.99
N ALA A 70 8.81 37.54 12.47
CA ALA A 70 10.12 36.99 12.20
C ALA A 70 10.41 35.80 13.12
N VAL A 71 11.16 34.81 12.63
CA VAL A 71 12.09 34.03 13.46
C VAL A 71 13.41 33.91 12.69
N ILE A 72 14.46 34.45 13.31
CA ILE A 72 15.85 34.47 12.87
C ILE A 72 16.57 33.27 13.51
N GLY A 73 17.46 32.62 12.75
CA GLY A 73 18.43 31.64 13.25
C GLY A 73 19.60 31.52 12.27
N GLN A 74 20.75 32.10 12.64
CA GLN A 74 21.91 32.43 11.82
C GLN A 74 22.77 31.22 11.38
N LEU A 75 23.38 31.35 10.19
CA LEU A 75 24.60 30.67 9.75
C LEU A 75 25.80 31.62 9.92
N PRO A 76 27.02 31.12 10.14
CA PRO A 76 28.23 31.86 9.80
C PRO A 76 28.84 31.33 8.48
N ALA A 77 29.11 32.28 7.59
CA ALA A 77 29.97 32.11 6.42
C ALA A 77 31.44 32.17 6.82
N CYS A 78 32.31 31.46 6.09
CA CYS A 78 33.69 31.91 5.90
C CYS A 78 34.17 31.62 4.46
N ARG A 79 34.85 32.63 3.91
CA ARG A 79 35.20 32.89 2.51
C ARG A 79 36.56 32.30 2.10
N ARG A 80 36.83 32.42 0.78
CA ARG A 80 38.14 32.49 0.06
C ARG A 80 38.73 31.12 -0.33
N LEU A 81 39.21 30.86 -1.55
CA LEU A 81 39.91 31.69 -2.56
C LEU A 81 39.60 31.26 -4.00
N CYS A 82 39.79 32.20 -4.93
CA CYS A 82 39.83 32.01 -6.38
C CYS A 82 41.24 31.64 -6.86
N ARG A 83 41.27 31.11 -8.10
CA ARG A 83 42.15 31.41 -9.25
C ARG A 83 43.13 30.32 -9.77
N ASP A 84 43.10 30.26 -11.10
CA ASP A 84 44.10 29.82 -12.10
C ASP A 84 44.40 28.32 -12.18
N GLY A 85 44.60 27.66 -13.32
CA GLY A 85 44.69 28.00 -14.75
C GLY A 85 44.80 26.65 -15.51
N ALA A 86 44.13 26.50 -16.65
CA ALA A 86 44.76 26.36 -17.97
C ALA A 86 45.74 25.15 -18.18
N ARG A 87 45.33 24.34 -19.18
CA ARG A 87 46.14 23.73 -20.26
C ARG A 87 46.69 22.30 -20.17
N ASP A 88 46.44 21.63 -21.31
CA ASP A 88 47.25 20.63 -22.02
C ASP A 88 47.38 19.22 -21.41
N ALA A 89 47.63 18.17 -22.17
CA ALA A 89 47.28 17.76 -23.52
C ALA A 89 47.76 16.30 -23.60
N ALA A 90 46.95 15.45 -24.20
CA ALA A 90 47.36 14.37 -25.10
C ALA A 90 48.20 13.16 -24.60
N ARG A 91 47.85 12.04 -25.26
CA ARG A 91 48.64 10.84 -25.62
C ARG A 91 48.64 9.67 -24.65
N GLY A 92 48.19 8.51 -25.18
CA GLY A 92 48.55 7.19 -24.66
C GLY A 92 47.51 6.10 -24.90
N ASP A 93 47.26 5.75 -26.16
CA ASP A 93 46.65 4.47 -26.57
C ASP A 93 47.78 3.46 -26.92
N PRO A 94 47.52 2.19 -27.30
CA PRO A 94 47.04 1.01 -26.56
C PRO A 94 48.10 -0.11 -26.43
N ARG A 95 47.77 -1.21 -25.74
CA ARG A 95 47.77 -2.64 -26.24
C ARG A 95 48.19 -3.67 -25.17
N GLY A 96 47.54 -4.84 -25.23
CA GLY A 96 48.09 -6.14 -24.82
C GLY A 96 47.43 -6.74 -23.56
N ARG A 97 46.30 -7.45 -23.65
CA ARG A 97 46.19 -8.93 -23.79
C ARG A 97 47.23 -9.74 -23.00
N SER A 98 46.77 -10.51 -22.01
CA SER A 98 46.78 -11.99 -21.95
C SER A 98 46.75 -12.54 -20.52
N GLY A 99 46.11 -13.70 -20.33
CA GLY A 99 46.44 -14.62 -19.24
C GLY A 99 45.40 -14.82 -18.12
N ALA A 100 44.48 -15.76 -18.32
CA ALA A 100 44.04 -16.68 -17.25
C ALA A 100 44.81 -18.02 -17.45
N PRO A 101 44.73 -19.06 -16.58
CA PRO A 101 44.03 -19.23 -15.30
C PRO A 101 44.93 -19.81 -14.17
N GLY A 102 44.41 -19.93 -12.94
CA GLY A 102 45.14 -20.59 -11.85
C GLY A 102 44.28 -20.94 -10.64
N ASP A 103 43.72 -22.14 -10.66
CA ASP A 103 43.03 -22.84 -9.58
C ASP A 103 43.99 -23.14 -8.41
N ARG A 104 43.65 -22.74 -7.17
CA ARG A 104 44.20 -23.33 -5.94
C ARG A 104 43.20 -23.29 -4.79
N ARG A 105 42.76 -24.49 -4.43
CA ARG A 105 42.15 -24.87 -3.15
C ARG A 105 43.13 -24.63 -2.00
N SER A 106 42.66 -24.02 -0.92
CA SER A 106 43.18 -24.28 0.44
C SER A 106 42.05 -24.14 1.46
N ARG A 107 41.75 -25.25 2.14
CA ARG A 107 41.05 -25.31 3.42
C ARG A 107 41.92 -24.63 4.50
N MET A 108 41.32 -23.95 5.47
CA MET A 108 41.78 -24.01 6.87
C MET A 108 40.69 -23.56 7.84
N ASP A 109 40.74 -24.17 9.00
CA ASP A 109 39.72 -24.33 10.02
C ASP A 109 39.46 -23.13 10.94
N ALA A 110 38.36 -23.29 11.67
CA ALA A 110 37.88 -22.50 12.79
C ALA A 110 38.83 -22.47 14.00
N ALA A 111 38.86 -21.34 14.73
CA ALA A 111 38.67 -21.26 16.18
C ALA A 111 39.01 -19.86 16.72
N GLY A 112 38.23 -19.39 17.70
CA GLY A 112 38.71 -18.40 18.68
C GLY A 112 37.88 -17.13 18.82
N ALA A 113 37.04 -17.06 19.87
CA ALA A 113 37.08 -16.01 20.90
C ALA A 113 35.73 -15.89 21.65
N ARG A 114 35.68 -16.43 22.87
CA ARG A 114 34.74 -16.05 23.93
C ARG A 114 35.51 -15.92 25.24
N GLN A 115 35.05 -14.96 26.06
CA GLN A 115 35.31 -14.70 27.49
C GLN A 115 36.32 -13.60 27.84
N ALA A 116 35.81 -12.55 28.48
CA ALA A 116 36.23 -12.11 29.83
C ALA A 116 35.25 -11.04 30.34
N LEU A 117 34.60 -11.25 31.49
CA LEU A 117 34.14 -10.18 32.39
C LEU A 117 34.08 -10.74 33.82
N GLY A 118 34.84 -10.09 34.71
CA GLY A 118 35.23 -10.58 36.03
C GLY A 118 34.23 -10.35 37.17
N ARG A 119 34.44 -11.12 38.24
CA ARG A 119 33.81 -11.00 39.56
C ARG A 119 34.71 -10.22 40.52
N LEU A 120 34.13 -9.37 41.38
CA LEU A 120 34.70 -9.01 42.68
C LEU A 120 33.60 -8.98 43.76
N HIS A 121 33.94 -9.51 44.92
CA HIS A 121 33.17 -9.60 46.17
C HIS A 121 33.56 -8.49 47.14
N ARG A 122 32.61 -7.98 47.94
CA ARG A 122 32.65 -7.94 49.44
C ARG A 122 31.47 -7.15 50.05
N LYS A 123 30.97 -7.65 51.19
CA LYS A 123 30.00 -7.01 52.11
C LYS A 123 30.72 -6.07 53.10
N PRO A 124 29.96 -5.25 53.86
CA PRO A 124 30.03 -5.42 55.32
C PRO A 124 28.67 -5.34 56.05
N VAL A 125 28.75 -5.63 57.36
CA VAL A 125 27.74 -5.81 58.42
C VAL A 125 27.84 -4.64 59.42
N PHE A 126 26.74 -4.20 60.03
CA PHE A 126 26.64 -3.57 61.38
C PHE A 126 25.14 -3.60 61.79
N GLU A 127 24.68 -4.39 62.76
CA GLU A 127 24.73 -4.35 64.24
C GLU A 127 23.55 -3.60 64.90
N ARG A 128 23.03 -4.19 65.98
CA ARG A 128 21.76 -3.91 66.67
C ARG A 128 21.94 -2.90 67.81
N ALA A 129 20.87 -2.18 68.17
CA ALA A 129 20.63 -1.73 69.54
C ALA A 129 19.15 -1.89 69.92
N ALA A 130 18.91 -2.38 71.14
CA ALA A 130 17.62 -2.72 71.72
C ALA A 130 17.20 -1.68 72.78
N GLY A 131 15.89 -1.47 72.95
CA GLY A 131 15.31 -0.69 74.06
C GLY A 131 13.88 -1.16 74.35
N ARG A 132 13.62 -1.54 75.60
CA ARG A 132 12.38 -2.14 76.14
C ARG A 132 11.28 -1.11 76.44
N ALA A 133 10.01 -1.50 76.29
CA ALA A 133 8.90 -1.10 77.18
C ALA A 133 7.73 -2.12 77.09
N ARG A 134 7.13 -2.49 78.23
CA ARG A 134 5.90 -3.32 78.34
C ARG A 134 4.64 -2.40 78.47
N PRO A 135 3.42 -2.92 78.75
CA PRO A 135 2.32 -3.03 77.79
C PRO A 135 1.14 -2.11 78.11
N GLY A 136 0.44 -1.61 77.09
CA GLY A 136 -0.79 -0.84 77.32
C GLY A 136 -1.62 -0.68 76.05
N GLY A 137 -2.90 -1.03 76.14
CA GLY A 137 -3.96 -0.55 75.24
C GLY A 137 -4.10 -1.30 73.91
N ALA A 138 -4.99 -2.30 73.88
CA ALA A 138 -5.47 -2.89 72.63
C ALA A 138 -6.28 -1.85 71.83
N ASN A 139 -5.67 -1.23 70.82
CA ASN A 139 -6.33 -0.26 69.95
C ASN A 139 -7.09 -0.94 68.79
N GLU A 140 -8.30 -0.44 68.50
CA GLU A 140 -9.29 -0.97 67.55
C GLU A 140 -8.78 -1.24 66.12
N GLN A 141 -7.66 -0.66 65.72
CA GLN A 141 -7.02 -0.88 64.43
C GLN A 141 -6.46 -2.31 64.26
N GLY A 142 -6.00 -2.95 65.34
CA GLY A 142 -5.53 -4.35 65.29
C GLY A 142 -6.65 -5.35 65.02
N ARG A 143 -7.88 -5.07 65.51
CA ARG A 143 -9.06 -5.92 65.27
C ARG A 143 -9.60 -5.79 63.85
N ARG A 144 -9.40 -4.65 63.18
CA ARG A 144 -9.76 -4.45 61.76
C ARG A 144 -8.83 -5.19 60.80
N LEU A 145 -7.53 -5.24 61.10
CA LEU A 145 -6.55 -5.96 60.27
C LEU A 145 -6.76 -7.49 60.34
N ASP A 146 -7.04 -8.06 61.52
CA ASP A 146 -7.30 -9.51 61.67
C ASP A 146 -8.61 -9.95 60.98
N ARG A 147 -9.66 -9.10 60.95
CA ARG A 147 -10.89 -9.38 60.18
C ARG A 147 -10.64 -9.40 58.66
N HIS A 148 -9.77 -8.52 58.16
CA HIS A 148 -9.47 -8.45 56.74
C HIS A 148 -8.63 -9.64 56.26
N GLU A 149 -7.73 -10.13 57.12
CA GLU A 149 -6.90 -11.30 56.84
C GLU A 149 -7.69 -12.62 56.93
N ARG A 150 -8.62 -12.74 57.89
CA ARG A 150 -9.56 -13.87 57.97
C ARG A 150 -10.53 -13.92 56.79
N ARG A 151 -10.98 -12.76 56.27
CA ARG A 151 -11.76 -12.68 55.02
C ARG A 151 -10.95 -13.14 53.81
N ARG A 152 -9.68 -12.75 53.70
CA ARG A 152 -8.77 -13.20 52.62
C ARG A 152 -8.49 -14.71 52.69
N ARG A 153 -8.33 -15.29 53.88
CA ARG A 153 -8.15 -16.74 54.06
C ARG A 153 -9.42 -17.55 53.74
N ARG A 154 -10.62 -17.04 54.08
CA ARG A 154 -11.90 -17.66 53.67
C ARG A 154 -12.14 -17.58 52.17
N ALA A 155 -11.81 -16.46 51.52
CA ALA A 155 -11.91 -16.30 50.06
C ALA A 155 -10.95 -17.21 49.28
N ARG A 156 -9.73 -17.43 49.80
CA ARG A 156 -8.77 -18.40 49.23
C ARG A 156 -9.22 -19.85 49.40
N ARG A 157 -9.85 -20.21 50.53
CA ARG A 157 -10.43 -21.56 50.74
C ARG A 157 -11.69 -21.81 49.89
N SER A 158 -12.51 -20.79 49.60
CA SER A 158 -13.69 -20.94 48.72
C SER A 158 -13.30 -21.05 47.24
N HIS A 159 -12.28 -20.33 46.79
CA HIS A 159 -11.70 -20.49 45.43
C HIS A 159 -11.04 -21.86 45.26
N SER A 160 -10.34 -22.37 46.28
CA SER A 160 -9.72 -23.70 46.26
C SER A 160 -10.76 -24.84 46.21
N ARG A 161 -11.91 -24.71 46.87
CA ARG A 161 -13.01 -25.70 46.79
C ARG A 161 -13.79 -25.65 45.47
N LYS A 162 -13.98 -24.46 44.86
CA LYS A 162 -14.56 -24.35 43.50
C LYS A 162 -13.64 -24.94 42.41
N ALA A 163 -12.32 -24.87 42.59
CA ALA A 163 -11.34 -25.48 41.68
C ALA A 163 -11.25 -27.02 41.77
N ALA A 164 -11.75 -27.63 42.85
CA ALA A 164 -11.74 -29.07 43.05
C ALA A 164 -13.02 -29.77 42.52
N GLY A 165 -14.18 -29.10 42.55
CA GLY A 165 -15.46 -29.66 42.09
C GLY A 165 -15.72 -29.59 40.58
N SER A 166 -14.94 -28.80 39.83
CA SER A 166 -15.15 -28.56 38.38
C SER A 166 -14.22 -29.40 37.48
N ARG A 167 -13.76 -30.57 37.94
CA ARG A 167 -12.79 -31.40 37.19
C ARG A 167 -13.38 -32.55 36.38
N ARG A 168 -14.70 -32.76 36.38
CA ARG A 168 -15.32 -33.90 35.67
C ARG A 168 -16.33 -33.54 34.57
N GLY A 169 -16.75 -32.28 34.44
CA GLY A 169 -17.78 -31.88 33.44
C GLY A 169 -17.35 -30.84 32.39
N GLY A 170 -16.33 -30.02 32.66
CA GLY A 170 -15.87 -28.98 31.70
C GLY A 170 -14.98 -29.49 30.57
N LEU A 171 -14.56 -30.76 30.65
CA LEU A 171 -13.50 -31.35 29.83
C LEU A 171 -13.92 -31.62 28.38
N PHE A 172 -15.22 -31.82 28.14
CA PHE A 172 -15.76 -32.06 26.80
C PHE A 172 -16.17 -30.76 26.09
N PHE A 173 -16.35 -29.67 26.85
CA PHE A 173 -16.93 -28.43 26.32
C PHE A 173 -15.88 -27.44 25.78
N MET A 174 -14.61 -27.55 26.20
CA MET A 174 -13.51 -26.68 25.71
C MET A 174 -12.85 -27.18 24.40
N MET A 175 -13.23 -28.34 23.86
CA MET A 175 -12.76 -28.85 22.54
C MET A 175 -13.64 -28.42 21.35
N ARG A 176 -14.40 -27.33 21.49
CA ARG A 176 -15.10 -26.66 20.38
C ARG A 176 -14.40 -25.38 19.93
N GLN A 177 -13.13 -25.20 20.26
CA GLN A 177 -12.29 -24.21 19.60
C GLN A 177 -11.80 -24.79 18.28
N ASP A 178 -12.01 -24.01 17.22
CA ASP A 178 -11.61 -24.30 15.85
C ASP A 178 -10.09 -24.56 15.77
N ASP A 179 -9.70 -25.83 15.90
CA ASP A 179 -8.31 -26.31 15.83
C ASP A 179 -7.82 -26.41 14.37
N THR A 180 -8.66 -26.03 13.40
CA THR A 180 -8.34 -25.99 11.97
C THR A 180 -7.06 -25.21 11.69
N GLY A 181 -6.84 -24.06 12.34
CA GLY A 181 -5.59 -23.29 12.17
C GLY A 181 -4.34 -24.03 12.66
N LEU A 182 -4.47 -24.76 13.78
CA LEU A 182 -3.39 -25.57 14.36
C LEU A 182 -3.05 -26.76 13.46
N ILE A 183 -4.08 -27.47 12.99
CA ILE A 183 -3.94 -28.60 12.06
C ILE A 183 -3.30 -28.12 10.76
N LYS A 184 -3.79 -27.01 10.18
CA LYS A 184 -3.27 -26.45 8.93
C LYS A 184 -1.79 -26.12 9.03
N GLN A 185 -1.35 -25.52 10.14
CA GLN A 185 0.06 -25.23 10.36
C GLN A 185 0.87 -26.52 10.56
N GLY A 186 0.38 -27.47 11.36
CA GLY A 186 1.05 -28.75 11.58
C GLY A 186 1.26 -29.54 10.28
N LEU A 187 0.27 -29.53 9.38
CA LEU A 187 0.39 -30.15 8.05
C LEU A 187 1.48 -29.47 7.21
N LYS A 188 1.56 -28.14 7.23
CA LYS A 188 2.62 -27.39 6.54
C LYS A 188 4.00 -27.69 7.12
N ASP A 189 4.13 -27.75 8.44
CA ASP A 189 5.39 -28.05 9.12
C ASP A 189 5.91 -29.45 8.75
N LYS A 190 4.99 -30.39 8.46
CA LYS A 190 5.28 -31.76 8.00
C LYS A 190 4.98 -31.97 6.52
N ILE A 191 5.08 -30.95 5.66
CA ILE A 191 4.58 -31.06 4.27
C ILE A 191 5.25 -32.19 3.49
N GLU A 192 6.55 -32.45 3.71
CA GLU A 192 7.23 -33.52 2.98
C GLU A 192 6.77 -34.90 3.43
N ASP A 193 6.54 -35.07 4.74
CA ASP A 193 5.98 -36.31 5.27
C ASP A 193 4.55 -36.51 4.75
N LEU A 194 3.77 -35.42 4.66
CA LEU A 194 2.42 -35.42 4.11
C LEU A 194 2.44 -35.83 2.64
N CYS A 195 3.34 -35.24 1.84
CA CYS A 195 3.56 -35.60 0.45
C CYS A 195 3.99 -37.05 0.29
N ARG A 196 4.93 -37.56 1.12
CA ARG A 196 5.32 -38.98 1.08
C ARG A 196 4.15 -39.91 1.42
N ARG A 197 3.21 -39.46 2.26
CA ARG A 197 2.04 -40.25 2.66
C ARG A 197 0.94 -40.26 1.59
N LEU A 198 0.66 -39.11 0.97
CA LEU A 198 -0.42 -38.95 -0.01
C LEU A 198 0.01 -39.20 -1.46
N LEU A 199 1.30 -38.97 -1.75
CA LEU A 199 1.91 -39.02 -3.08
C LEU A 199 3.24 -39.80 -3.02
N PRO A 200 3.19 -41.11 -2.71
CA PRO A 200 4.38 -41.92 -2.43
C PRO A 200 5.33 -42.04 -3.62
N ASP A 201 4.82 -41.99 -4.85
CA ASP A 201 5.61 -42.02 -6.09
C ASP A 201 6.26 -40.67 -6.44
N GLY A 202 5.98 -39.64 -5.65
CA GLY A 202 6.51 -38.31 -5.87
C GLY A 202 7.95 -38.15 -5.41
N VAL A 203 8.65 -37.20 -6.03
CA VAL A 203 10.03 -36.86 -5.71
C VAL A 203 10.20 -35.36 -5.56
N ARG A 204 11.10 -34.95 -4.66
CA ARG A 204 11.47 -33.54 -4.53
C ARG A 204 12.26 -33.07 -5.75
N ARG A 205 11.75 -32.03 -6.42
CA ARG A 205 12.44 -31.31 -7.51
C ARG A 205 12.47 -29.82 -7.21
N GLY A 206 13.62 -29.36 -6.71
CA GLY A 206 13.79 -27.98 -6.28
C GLY A 206 12.82 -27.61 -5.16
N ARG A 207 11.95 -26.63 -5.45
CA ARG A 207 10.94 -26.13 -4.50
C ARG A 207 9.64 -26.95 -4.44
N PHE A 208 9.50 -27.98 -5.28
CA PHE A 208 8.26 -28.73 -5.40
C PHE A 208 8.45 -30.20 -5.04
N TRP A 209 7.40 -30.81 -4.47
CA TRP A 209 7.17 -32.25 -4.58
C TRP A 209 6.43 -32.51 -5.89
N VAL A 210 6.99 -33.35 -6.75
CA VAL A 210 6.48 -33.61 -8.10
C VAL A 210 6.07 -35.07 -8.20
N ALA A 211 4.80 -35.31 -8.52
CA ALA A 211 4.22 -36.65 -8.61
C ALA A 211 3.28 -36.79 -9.82
N ASN A 212 2.95 -38.04 -10.16
CA ASN A 212 1.77 -38.32 -10.99
C ASN A 212 0.51 -38.10 -10.14
N ASN A 213 -0.57 -37.65 -10.79
CA ASN A 213 -1.83 -37.41 -10.10
C ASN A 213 -2.45 -38.77 -9.70
N PRO A 214 -2.61 -39.05 -8.39
CA PRO A 214 -3.06 -40.36 -7.90
C PRO A 214 -4.55 -40.60 -8.20
N VAL A 215 -5.31 -39.53 -8.46
CA VAL A 215 -6.75 -39.58 -8.69
C VAL A 215 -7.10 -39.86 -10.14
N THR A 216 -6.39 -39.23 -11.07
CA THR A 216 -6.57 -39.45 -12.52
C THR A 216 -5.76 -40.64 -13.04
N MET A 217 -4.91 -41.22 -12.18
CA MET A 217 -4.05 -42.38 -12.48
C MET A 217 -3.17 -42.17 -13.73
N ASP A 218 -2.56 -40.99 -13.83
CA ASP A 218 -1.72 -40.58 -14.98
C ASP A 218 -0.32 -41.21 -14.99
N ALA A 219 -0.14 -42.39 -14.39
CA ALA A 219 1.15 -43.06 -14.20
C ALA A 219 2.03 -43.20 -15.47
N PRO A 220 1.51 -43.44 -16.70
CA PRO A 220 2.37 -43.51 -17.88
C PRO A 220 2.78 -42.13 -18.44
N LYS A 221 2.32 -41.01 -17.87
CA LYS A 221 2.53 -39.65 -18.39
C LYS A 221 3.53 -38.86 -17.55
N SER A 222 3.90 -37.67 -18.04
CA SER A 222 4.74 -36.72 -17.27
C SER A 222 4.05 -36.31 -15.95
N PRO A 223 4.80 -36.25 -14.83
CA PRO A 223 4.26 -35.87 -13.52
C PRO A 223 4.05 -34.35 -13.44
N GLU A 224 2.79 -33.95 -13.52
CA GLU A 224 2.38 -32.53 -13.51
C GLU A 224 1.73 -32.09 -12.18
N PHE A 225 1.60 -33.00 -11.21
CA PHE A 225 1.10 -32.69 -9.88
C PHE A 225 2.23 -32.11 -9.02
N LYS A 226 2.11 -30.83 -8.63
CA LYS A 226 3.17 -30.09 -7.92
C LYS A 226 2.65 -29.53 -6.60
N VAL A 227 3.29 -29.93 -5.49
CA VAL A 227 3.06 -29.37 -4.15
C VAL A 227 4.24 -28.48 -3.77
N ALA A 228 3.97 -27.25 -3.34
CA ALA A 228 5.02 -26.30 -2.95
C ALA A 228 5.60 -26.64 -1.57
N LEU A 229 6.92 -26.78 -1.51
CA LEU A 229 7.71 -27.02 -0.30
C LEU A 229 8.32 -25.74 0.29
N ASP A 230 8.23 -24.62 -0.45
CA ASP A 230 8.67 -23.30 0.01
C ASP A 230 7.72 -22.19 -0.49
N ARG A 231 7.88 -20.97 0.08
CA ARG A 231 7.10 -19.74 -0.18
C ARG A 231 5.59 -19.88 0.07
N ASP A 232 4.91 -20.63 -0.78
CA ASP A 232 3.49 -20.97 -0.71
C ASP A 232 3.33 -22.36 -0.10
N HIS A 233 3.94 -22.55 1.07
CA HIS A 233 4.15 -23.87 1.68
C HIS A 233 2.84 -24.66 1.82
N GLY A 234 2.77 -25.80 1.11
CA GLY A 234 1.63 -26.70 1.08
C GLY A 234 0.49 -26.33 0.12
N ALA A 235 0.63 -25.27 -0.68
CA ALA A 235 -0.23 -25.05 -1.84
C ALA A 235 0.13 -26.06 -2.95
N TRP A 236 -0.87 -26.50 -3.71
CA TRP A 236 -0.66 -27.46 -4.80
C TRP A 236 -1.47 -27.12 -6.03
N ILE A 237 -0.99 -27.63 -7.17
CA ILE A 237 -1.65 -27.56 -8.46
C ILE A 237 -1.29 -28.80 -9.28
N ASP A 238 -2.27 -29.38 -9.96
CA ASP A 238 -2.04 -30.26 -11.09
C ASP A 238 -2.18 -29.47 -12.38
N TRP A 239 -1.07 -29.28 -13.09
CA TRP A 239 -1.08 -28.52 -14.35
C TRP A 239 -1.84 -29.21 -15.47
N ARG A 240 -2.10 -30.53 -15.35
CA ARG A 240 -2.83 -31.29 -16.37
C ARG A 240 -4.34 -31.11 -16.24
N SER A 241 -4.88 -31.30 -15.04
CA SER A 241 -6.32 -31.13 -14.78
C SER A 241 -6.72 -29.68 -14.48
N GLY A 242 -5.78 -28.85 -14.03
CA GLY A 242 -6.04 -27.49 -13.54
C GLY A 242 -6.51 -27.42 -12.09
N GLU A 243 -6.72 -28.58 -11.44
CA GLU A 243 -7.09 -28.68 -10.03
C GLU A 243 -5.99 -28.10 -9.13
N LYS A 244 -6.41 -27.41 -8.07
CA LYS A 244 -5.50 -26.73 -7.15
C LYS A 244 -6.14 -26.52 -5.79
N GLY A 245 -5.32 -26.37 -4.77
CA GLY A 245 -5.81 -26.14 -3.41
C GLY A 245 -4.72 -25.80 -2.42
N ASP A 246 -5.12 -25.73 -1.15
CA ASP A 246 -4.21 -25.66 -0.01
C ASP A 246 -3.96 -27.06 0.57
N VAL A 247 -3.31 -27.14 1.73
CA VAL A 247 -3.00 -28.41 2.40
C VAL A 247 -4.23 -29.24 2.77
N PHE A 248 -5.38 -28.62 3.05
CA PHE A 248 -6.61 -29.38 3.29
C PHE A 248 -7.20 -29.87 1.98
N GLY A 249 -7.24 -29.01 0.97
CA GLY A 249 -7.63 -29.40 -0.37
C GLY A 249 -6.77 -30.53 -0.93
N LEU A 250 -5.50 -30.61 -0.54
CA LEU A 250 -4.61 -31.73 -0.93
C LEU A 250 -5.09 -33.05 -0.32
N VAL A 251 -5.40 -33.04 0.98
CA VAL A 251 -5.92 -34.22 1.69
C VAL A 251 -7.27 -34.62 1.10
N GLU A 252 -8.21 -33.69 0.96
CA GLU A 252 -9.53 -33.91 0.35
C GLU A 252 -9.40 -34.52 -1.05
N TYR A 253 -8.53 -33.93 -1.88
CA TYR A 253 -8.33 -34.38 -3.25
C TYR A 253 -7.72 -35.78 -3.32
N CYS A 254 -6.60 -36.02 -2.62
CA CYS A 254 -5.91 -37.31 -2.67
C CYS A 254 -6.70 -38.44 -2.00
N MET A 255 -7.40 -38.15 -0.91
CA MET A 255 -8.18 -39.15 -0.16
C MET A 255 -9.62 -39.29 -0.67
N ARG A 256 -10.06 -38.42 -1.57
CA ARG A 256 -11.43 -38.38 -2.12
C ARG A 256 -12.48 -38.28 -1.01
N CYS A 257 -12.23 -37.41 -0.04
CA CYS A 257 -13.05 -37.25 1.15
C CYS A 257 -13.56 -35.81 1.31
N ASP A 258 -14.55 -35.62 2.18
CA ASP A 258 -15.03 -34.27 2.50
C ASP A 258 -14.12 -33.55 3.51
N PHE A 259 -14.36 -32.25 3.72
CA PHE A 259 -13.56 -31.43 4.63
C PHE A 259 -13.52 -31.98 6.07
N LYS A 260 -14.62 -32.57 6.55
CA LYS A 260 -14.71 -33.09 7.92
C LYS A 260 -13.85 -34.34 8.07
N GLU A 261 -13.88 -35.21 7.08
CA GLU A 261 -13.04 -36.40 6.99
C GLU A 261 -11.57 -36.04 6.84
N ALA A 262 -11.24 -35.05 5.99
CA ALA A 262 -9.88 -34.55 5.81
C ALA A 262 -9.29 -33.99 7.11
N ILE A 263 -10.08 -33.25 7.89
CA ILE A 263 -9.69 -32.74 9.21
C ILE A 263 -9.46 -33.90 10.20
N ALA A 264 -10.36 -34.89 10.23
CA ALA A 264 -10.21 -36.06 11.10
C ALA A 264 -8.92 -36.84 10.77
N TRP A 265 -8.69 -37.11 9.48
CA TRP A 265 -7.46 -37.75 8.99
C TRP A 265 -6.21 -36.93 9.34
N SER A 266 -6.29 -35.61 9.20
CA SER A 266 -5.16 -34.71 9.49
C SER A 266 -4.79 -34.72 10.98
N ARG A 267 -5.77 -34.79 11.89
CA ARG A 267 -5.49 -34.97 13.34
C ARG A 267 -4.74 -36.27 13.59
N ASP A 268 -5.10 -37.34 12.89
CA ASP A 268 -4.47 -38.65 13.03
C ASP A 268 -3.05 -38.66 12.45
N PHE A 269 -2.87 -38.10 11.25
CA PHE A 269 -1.55 -37.91 10.63
C PHE A 269 -0.60 -37.11 11.52
N LEU A 270 -1.10 -36.05 12.16
CA LEU A 270 -0.31 -35.23 13.08
C LEU A 270 -0.10 -35.88 14.45
N GLY A 271 -0.78 -36.99 14.75
CA GLY A 271 -0.73 -37.68 16.05
C GLY A 271 -1.43 -36.91 17.17
N MET A 272 -2.31 -35.96 16.84
CA MET A 272 -2.93 -35.05 17.81
C MET A 272 -3.87 -35.77 18.79
N ARG A 273 -4.45 -36.91 18.40
CA ARG A 273 -5.30 -37.71 19.30
C ARG A 273 -4.51 -38.35 20.45
N GLN A 274 -3.22 -38.60 20.25
CA GLN A 274 -2.34 -39.21 21.25
C GLN A 274 -1.47 -38.18 21.99
N MET A 275 -1.54 -36.91 21.61
CA MET A 275 -0.77 -35.85 22.26
C MET A 275 -1.30 -35.54 23.67
N SER A 276 -0.37 -35.34 24.60
CA SER A 276 -0.69 -34.79 25.93
C SER A 276 -1.15 -33.33 25.80
N ARG A 277 -1.76 -32.80 26.87
CA ARG A 277 -2.19 -31.39 26.92
C ARG A 277 -1.03 -30.43 26.78
N GLU A 278 0.10 -30.77 27.39
CA GLU A 278 1.35 -30.01 27.30
C GLU A 278 1.85 -29.97 25.85
N GLN A 279 1.83 -31.11 25.15
CA GLN A 279 2.22 -31.19 23.74
C GLN A 279 1.31 -30.36 22.82
N LEU A 280 0.00 -30.38 23.05
CA LEU A 280 -0.96 -29.54 22.30
C LEU A 280 -0.73 -28.04 22.58
N HIS A 281 -0.49 -27.67 23.85
CA HIS A 281 -0.20 -26.29 24.21
C HIS A 281 1.13 -25.80 23.61
N ASP A 282 2.16 -26.64 23.57
CA ASP A 282 3.42 -26.33 22.90
C ASP A 282 3.26 -26.21 21.38
N MET A 283 2.44 -27.06 20.76
CA MET A 283 2.08 -26.95 19.34
C MET A 283 1.35 -25.63 19.06
N GLN A 284 0.37 -25.25 19.88
CA GLN A 284 -0.33 -23.97 19.77
C GLN A 284 0.63 -22.78 19.90
N ARG A 285 1.54 -22.80 20.88
CA ARG A 285 2.56 -21.76 21.05
C ARG A 285 3.45 -21.63 19.82
N ARG A 286 3.89 -22.74 19.23
CA ARG A 286 4.69 -22.73 17.99
C ARG A 286 3.92 -22.13 16.82
N THR A 287 2.64 -22.47 16.65
CA THR A 287 1.80 -21.89 15.58
C THR A 287 1.61 -20.39 15.75
N VAL A 288 1.34 -19.92 16.98
CA VAL A 288 1.21 -18.48 17.25
C VAL A 288 2.52 -17.76 16.99
N THR A 289 3.65 -18.30 17.44
CA THR A 289 4.98 -17.74 17.17
C THR A 289 5.30 -17.73 15.68
N ALA A 290 5.10 -18.83 14.96
CA ALA A 290 5.37 -18.92 13.52
C ALA A 290 4.49 -17.97 12.71
N LYS A 291 3.21 -17.82 13.08
CA LYS A 291 2.32 -16.84 12.47
C LYS A 291 2.83 -15.41 12.71
N LYS A 292 3.18 -15.09 13.96
CA LYS A 292 3.74 -13.78 14.30
C LYS A 292 5.03 -13.49 13.54
N GLU A 293 5.97 -14.45 13.49
CA GLU A 293 7.21 -14.31 12.73
C GLU A 293 6.96 -14.13 11.22
N SER A 294 5.98 -14.82 10.67
CA SER A 294 5.54 -14.66 9.28
C SER A 294 4.96 -13.27 9.03
N ASP A 295 4.10 -12.80 9.93
CA ASP A 295 3.47 -11.48 9.86
C ASP A 295 4.53 -10.36 10.00
N ASP A 296 5.43 -10.48 10.98
CA ASP A 296 6.54 -9.55 11.21
C ASP A 296 7.48 -9.49 9.99
N LYS A 297 7.79 -10.65 9.38
CA LYS A 297 8.60 -10.73 8.16
C LYS A 297 7.90 -10.13 6.95
N ALA A 298 6.58 -10.35 6.81
CA ALA A 298 5.79 -9.75 5.75
C ALA A 298 5.76 -8.22 5.87
N GLU A 299 5.61 -7.71 7.10
CA GLU A 299 5.65 -6.28 7.38
C GLU A 299 7.04 -5.70 7.11
N GLU A 300 8.13 -6.38 7.49
CA GLU A 300 9.50 -5.93 7.19
C GLU A 300 9.72 -5.81 5.67
N VAL A 301 9.26 -6.80 4.89
CA VAL A 301 9.34 -6.77 3.42
C VAL A 301 8.53 -5.61 2.85
N ARG A 302 7.32 -5.39 3.37
CA ARG A 302 6.44 -4.26 3.01
C ARG A 302 7.12 -2.91 3.30
N LEU A 303 7.65 -2.69 4.49
CA LEU A 303 8.36 -1.46 4.87
C LEU A 303 9.57 -1.20 3.97
N LYS A 304 10.38 -2.23 3.67
CA LYS A 304 11.51 -2.11 2.72
C LYS A 304 11.04 -1.72 1.31
N ARG A 305 9.88 -2.21 0.88
CA ARG A 305 9.26 -1.86 -0.41
C ARG A 305 8.82 -0.40 -0.43
N LEU A 306 8.18 0.09 0.62
CA LEU A 306 7.78 1.49 0.78
C LEU A 306 9.00 2.43 0.77
N GLN A 307 10.02 2.14 1.58
CA GLN A 307 11.26 2.91 1.62
C GLN A 307 11.96 2.95 0.26
N LYS A 308 11.91 1.86 -0.51
CA LYS A 308 12.49 1.82 -1.85
C LYS A 308 11.70 2.67 -2.85
N ALA A 309 10.38 2.69 -2.76
CA ALA A 309 9.54 3.57 -3.59
C ALA A 309 9.81 5.05 -3.27
N GLU A 310 9.94 5.40 -1.99
CA GLU A 310 10.32 6.74 -1.55
C GLU A 310 11.71 7.14 -2.05
N ARG A 311 12.73 6.27 -1.91
CA ARG A 311 14.07 6.52 -2.47
C ARG A 311 14.05 6.75 -3.98
N MET A 312 13.26 5.97 -4.72
CA MET A 312 13.11 6.16 -6.16
C MET A 312 12.52 7.54 -6.48
N PHE A 313 11.43 7.93 -5.81
CA PHE A 313 10.84 9.25 -5.99
C PHE A 313 11.82 10.38 -5.64
N MET A 314 12.48 10.29 -4.49
CA MET A 314 13.42 11.31 -4.00
C MET A 314 14.69 11.42 -4.84
N ALA A 315 14.98 10.47 -5.73
CA ALA A 315 16.11 10.55 -6.65
C ALA A 315 15.96 11.68 -7.69
N GLY A 316 14.73 12.12 -7.98
CA GLY A 316 14.48 13.28 -8.83
C GLY A 316 14.47 14.60 -8.07
N MET A 317 14.80 15.68 -8.78
CA MET A 317 14.70 17.06 -8.31
C MET A 317 13.24 17.50 -8.22
N LEU A 318 12.88 18.26 -7.18
CA LEU A 318 11.50 18.73 -6.95
C LEU A 318 11.02 19.64 -8.09
N ASP A 319 9.72 19.58 -8.40
CA ASP A 319 9.07 20.55 -9.28
C ASP A 319 9.23 21.98 -8.73
N GLY A 320 9.72 22.90 -9.57
CA GLY A 320 10.07 24.26 -9.19
C GLY A 320 11.53 24.45 -8.77
N ALA A 321 12.37 23.41 -8.80
CA ALA A 321 13.79 23.52 -8.49
C ALA A 321 14.61 24.23 -9.58
N GLY A 322 14.06 24.40 -10.78
CA GLY A 322 14.75 25.05 -11.91
C GLY A 322 15.87 24.20 -12.52
N SER A 323 15.78 22.88 -12.37
CA SER A 323 16.82 21.96 -12.86
C SER A 323 16.75 21.74 -14.38
N ALA A 324 17.86 21.33 -15.00
CA ALA A 324 17.86 20.96 -16.42
C ALA A 324 16.91 19.77 -16.72
N ALA A 325 16.81 18.81 -15.80
CA ALA A 325 15.88 17.69 -15.92
C ALA A 325 14.41 18.15 -15.89
N GLU A 326 14.11 19.14 -15.05
CA GLU A 326 12.79 19.78 -15.01
C GLU A 326 12.48 20.51 -16.31
N ALA A 327 13.42 21.32 -16.83
CA ALA A 327 13.24 21.98 -18.12
C ALA A 327 12.95 20.98 -19.26
N TYR A 328 13.64 19.83 -19.24
CA TYR A 328 13.42 18.75 -20.19
C TYR A 328 12.01 18.14 -20.07
N ALA A 329 11.57 17.86 -18.83
CA ALA A 329 10.23 17.35 -18.58
C ALA A 329 9.14 18.37 -18.94
N ARG A 330 9.35 19.66 -18.66
CA ARG A 330 8.44 20.75 -19.08
C ARG A 330 8.32 20.82 -20.60
N ALA A 331 9.43 20.66 -21.33
CA ALA A 331 9.39 20.57 -22.79
C ALA A 331 8.57 19.36 -23.28
N TYR A 332 8.66 18.21 -22.60
CA TYR A 332 7.80 17.05 -22.87
C TYR A 332 6.30 17.37 -22.65
N PHE A 333 5.94 17.93 -21.50
CA PHE A 333 4.55 18.31 -21.22
C PHE A 333 4.03 19.37 -22.21
N ALA A 334 4.84 20.36 -22.57
CA ALA A 334 4.50 21.37 -23.55
C ALA A 334 4.33 20.79 -24.97
N ALA A 335 5.20 19.86 -25.38
CA ALA A 335 5.06 19.14 -26.65
C ALA A 335 3.79 18.29 -26.71
N ARG A 336 3.31 17.81 -25.55
CA ARG A 336 2.01 17.14 -25.39
C ARG A 336 0.84 18.12 -25.21
N LYS A 337 1.07 19.44 -25.36
CA LYS A 337 0.08 20.53 -25.20
C LYS A 337 -0.55 20.61 -23.81
N ILE A 338 0.13 20.07 -22.80
CA ILE A 338 -0.30 20.04 -21.40
C ILE A 338 0.76 20.68 -20.48
N PRO A 339 1.18 21.93 -20.74
CA PRO A 339 2.24 22.57 -19.98
C PRO A 339 1.86 22.65 -18.50
N LEU A 340 2.75 22.17 -17.63
CA LEU A 340 2.45 22.03 -16.20
C LEU A 340 2.08 23.37 -15.57
N GLU A 341 2.65 24.47 -16.05
CA GLU A 341 2.47 25.85 -15.56
C GLU A 341 1.03 26.33 -15.73
N ARG A 342 0.27 25.73 -16.67
CA ARG A 342 -1.14 26.06 -16.88
C ARG A 342 -2.08 25.34 -15.92
N ILE A 343 -1.61 24.35 -15.14
CA ILE A 343 -2.44 23.61 -14.20
C ILE A 343 -2.73 24.49 -12.97
N PRO A 344 -3.99 24.90 -12.74
CA PRO A 344 -4.34 25.70 -11.57
C PRO A 344 -4.18 24.86 -10.31
N ASN A 345 -3.62 25.46 -9.25
CA ASN A 345 -3.44 24.80 -7.95
C ASN A 345 -2.74 23.43 -8.06
N ARG A 346 -1.73 23.34 -8.93
CA ARG A 346 -0.89 22.16 -9.12
C ARG A 346 -0.20 21.77 -7.81
N ASP A 347 -0.18 20.47 -7.51
CA ASP A 347 0.62 19.95 -6.40
C ASP A 347 2.10 19.87 -6.81
N LEU A 348 2.90 20.83 -6.34
CA LEU A 348 4.35 20.87 -6.60
C LEU A 348 5.11 19.71 -5.92
N ALA A 349 4.50 19.02 -4.95
CA ALA A 349 5.09 17.85 -4.31
C ALA A 349 4.74 16.53 -5.02
N THR A 350 4.03 16.58 -6.15
CA THR A 350 3.65 15.39 -6.93
C THR A 350 4.72 14.97 -7.92
N PHE A 351 5.37 15.91 -8.60
CA PHE A 351 6.36 15.60 -9.63
C PHE A 351 7.78 15.86 -9.16
N ARG A 352 8.67 14.95 -9.58
CA ARG A 352 10.12 15.09 -9.50
C ARG A 352 10.75 14.72 -10.84
N PHE A 353 11.90 15.29 -11.14
CA PHE A 353 12.55 15.16 -12.44
C PHE A 353 14.01 14.76 -12.30
N SER A 354 14.44 13.75 -13.04
CA SER A 354 15.84 13.27 -13.03
C SER A 354 16.39 13.23 -14.44
N ALA A 355 17.67 13.59 -14.62
CA ALA A 355 18.37 13.40 -15.88
C ALA A 355 18.65 11.92 -16.18
N GLU A 356 18.81 11.11 -15.13
CA GLU A 356 19.14 9.71 -15.24
C GLU A 356 18.42 8.89 -14.16
N THR A 357 17.52 8.00 -14.59
CA THR A 357 16.92 6.95 -13.75
C THR A 357 17.11 5.62 -14.46
N GLU A 358 17.48 4.59 -13.70
CA GLU A 358 17.65 3.24 -14.23
C GLU A 358 16.35 2.71 -14.84
N PHE A 359 16.40 2.33 -16.13
CA PHE A 359 15.34 1.59 -16.79
C PHE A 359 15.60 0.08 -16.66
N TRP A 360 15.17 -0.48 -15.53
CA TRP A 360 15.45 -1.88 -15.15
C TRP A 360 14.88 -2.97 -16.06
N PRO A 361 13.87 -2.75 -16.94
CA PRO A 361 13.51 -3.76 -17.94
C PRO A 361 14.67 -4.14 -18.86
N ARG A 362 15.63 -3.23 -19.08
CA ARG A 362 16.85 -3.47 -19.87
C ARG A 362 18.06 -3.88 -19.01
N ALA A 363 17.86 -4.23 -17.74
CA ALA A 363 18.90 -4.80 -16.88
C ALA A 363 19.15 -6.27 -17.25
N LYS A 364 20.37 -6.76 -17.02
CA LYS A 364 20.68 -8.20 -17.16
C LYS A 364 20.57 -8.89 -15.82
N TRP A 365 19.90 -10.04 -15.82
CA TRP A 365 19.65 -10.83 -14.63
C TRP A 365 20.36 -12.17 -14.74
N ASP A 366 21.03 -12.56 -13.67
CA ASP A 366 21.58 -13.90 -13.50
C ASP A 366 20.65 -14.71 -12.59
N ASN A 367 20.30 -15.90 -13.07
CA ASN A 367 19.44 -16.86 -12.39
C ASN A 367 20.20 -18.11 -11.94
N SER A 368 21.52 -18.15 -12.15
CA SER A 368 22.37 -19.24 -11.72
C SER A 368 22.31 -19.36 -10.18
N GLY A 369 22.01 -20.57 -9.69
CA GLY A 369 21.87 -20.83 -8.24
C GLY A 369 20.49 -20.52 -7.64
N GLY A 370 19.44 -20.33 -8.47
CA GLY A 370 18.05 -20.23 -7.99
C GLY A 370 17.71 -18.90 -7.31
N ARG A 371 18.60 -17.91 -7.39
CA ARG A 371 18.38 -16.52 -6.96
C ARG A 371 18.36 -15.63 -8.18
N HIS A 372 17.40 -14.71 -8.25
CA HIS A 372 17.27 -13.74 -9.33
C HIS A 372 18.11 -12.50 -8.98
N ILE A 373 19.36 -12.47 -9.42
CA ILE A 373 20.35 -11.44 -9.06
C ILE A 373 20.54 -10.51 -10.25
N LYS A 374 20.59 -9.20 -10.00
CA LYS A 374 20.89 -8.21 -11.05
C LYS A 374 22.37 -8.26 -11.38
N ALA A 375 22.73 -8.82 -12.53
CA ALA A 375 24.11 -8.96 -13.00
C ALA A 375 24.63 -7.66 -13.64
N GLN A 376 23.78 -6.94 -14.36
CA GLN A 376 24.10 -5.64 -14.95
C GLN A 376 22.91 -4.70 -14.78
N ALA A 377 23.18 -3.47 -14.32
CA ALA A 377 22.17 -2.42 -14.25
C ALA A 377 21.60 -2.09 -15.65
N GLY A 378 20.34 -1.68 -15.69
CA GLY A 378 19.75 -1.11 -16.89
C GLY A 378 20.39 0.25 -17.22
N PRO A 379 20.28 0.70 -18.48
CA PRO A 379 20.68 2.05 -18.86
C PRO A 379 19.83 3.10 -18.13
N GLY A 380 20.42 4.26 -17.90
CA GLY A 380 19.74 5.42 -17.33
C GLY A 380 19.09 6.30 -18.40
N PHE A 381 17.90 6.84 -18.12
CA PHE A 381 17.23 7.80 -19.00
C PHE A 381 16.58 8.95 -18.21
N PRO A 382 16.31 10.10 -18.86
CA PRO A 382 15.52 11.16 -18.24
C PRO A 382 14.14 10.64 -17.84
N CYS A 383 13.66 11.04 -16.66
CA CYS A 383 12.46 10.45 -16.08
C CYS A 383 11.64 11.48 -15.28
N ILE A 384 10.32 11.38 -15.43
CA ILE A 384 9.34 12.04 -14.57
C ILE A 384 8.91 11.04 -13.50
N HIS A 385 9.16 11.40 -12.24
CA HIS A 385 8.78 10.66 -11.06
C HIS A 385 7.51 11.26 -10.49
N SER A 386 6.42 10.50 -10.51
CA SER A 386 5.12 10.93 -10.00
C SER A 386 4.81 10.20 -8.69
N ALA A 387 4.60 10.95 -7.62
CA ALA A 387 4.25 10.38 -6.32
C ALA A 387 2.84 9.78 -6.35
N MET A 388 2.71 8.52 -5.94
CA MET A 388 1.40 7.91 -5.65
C MET A 388 1.18 7.89 -4.15
N ARG A 389 0.17 8.64 -3.71
CA ARG A 389 -0.10 8.88 -2.29
C ARG A 389 -1.31 8.08 -1.81
N ALA A 390 -1.15 7.45 -0.65
CA ALA A 390 -2.25 6.87 0.09
C ALA A 390 -3.26 7.95 0.52
N PRO A 391 -4.44 7.57 1.05
CA PRO A 391 -5.42 8.54 1.57
C PRO A 391 -4.87 9.44 2.68
N THR A 392 -3.85 8.98 3.40
CA THR A 392 -3.14 9.72 4.46
C THR A 392 -2.10 10.72 3.93
N GLY A 393 -1.85 10.76 2.61
CA GLY A 393 -0.83 11.60 1.99
C GLY A 393 0.55 10.96 1.92
N GLN A 394 0.76 9.82 2.60
CA GLN A 394 2.02 9.09 2.56
C GLN A 394 2.33 8.58 1.14
N LEU A 395 3.57 8.76 0.70
CA LEU A 395 4.06 8.16 -0.54
C LEU A 395 4.21 6.65 -0.35
N VAL A 396 3.43 5.87 -1.09
CA VAL A 396 3.42 4.40 -1.01
C VAL A 396 3.84 3.72 -2.31
N ALA A 397 3.79 4.46 -3.42
CA ALA A 397 4.31 4.04 -4.70
C ALA A 397 4.83 5.23 -5.50
N VAL A 398 5.59 4.93 -6.55
CA VAL A 398 6.07 5.90 -7.53
C VAL A 398 5.72 5.39 -8.93
N HIS A 399 5.22 6.30 -9.76
CA HIS A 399 5.01 6.08 -11.18
C HIS A 399 6.10 6.83 -11.96
N LEU A 400 6.84 6.10 -12.79
CA LEU A 400 7.98 6.58 -13.56
C LEU A 400 7.59 6.67 -15.03
N THR A 401 7.69 7.86 -15.62
CA THR A 401 7.54 8.04 -17.07
C THR A 401 8.91 8.37 -17.65
N PHE A 402 9.48 7.40 -18.38
CA PHE A 402 10.79 7.57 -19.00
C PHE A 402 10.65 8.35 -20.31
N LEU A 403 11.54 9.31 -20.49
CA LEU A 403 11.60 10.17 -21.65
C LEU A 403 12.75 9.74 -22.56
N SER A 404 12.58 9.97 -23.86
CA SER A 404 13.69 9.85 -24.81
C SER A 404 14.75 10.88 -24.44
N PRO A 405 16.06 10.58 -24.53
CA PRO A 405 17.09 11.61 -24.41
C PRO A 405 17.21 12.47 -25.67
N LEU A 406 16.62 12.02 -26.79
CA LEU A 406 16.75 12.67 -28.11
C LEU A 406 15.67 13.71 -28.39
N GLY A 407 14.66 13.83 -27.55
CA GLY A 407 13.60 14.83 -27.72
C GLY A 407 12.44 14.67 -26.75
N PRO A 408 11.51 15.64 -26.72
CA PRO A 408 10.41 15.74 -25.76
C PRO A 408 9.29 14.72 -26.05
N LYS A 409 9.63 13.43 -25.99
CA LYS A 409 8.71 12.30 -26.18
C LYS A 409 9.03 11.20 -25.18
N LYS A 410 8.08 10.29 -24.99
CA LYS A 410 8.30 9.07 -24.20
C LYS A 410 9.47 8.27 -24.77
N LEU A 411 10.16 7.54 -23.91
CA LEU A 411 11.24 6.63 -24.29
C LEU A 411 10.71 5.62 -25.33
N PRO A 412 11.35 5.48 -26.50
CA PRO A 412 11.03 4.41 -27.44
C PRO A 412 11.34 3.05 -26.81
N VAL A 413 10.34 2.17 -26.82
CA VAL A 413 10.38 0.85 -26.20
C VAL A 413 9.94 -0.23 -27.18
N SER A 414 10.40 -1.46 -26.97
CA SER A 414 9.93 -2.60 -27.76
C SER A 414 8.48 -2.98 -27.38
N LYS A 415 7.87 -3.92 -28.12
CA LYS A 415 6.48 -4.36 -27.90
C LYS A 415 6.24 -4.94 -26.49
N ASP A 416 7.27 -5.52 -25.90
CA ASP A 416 7.21 -6.20 -24.58
C ASP A 416 7.65 -5.28 -23.43
N GLU A 417 8.04 -4.04 -23.75
CA GLU A 417 8.47 -3.02 -22.79
C GLU A 417 7.41 -1.92 -22.65
N ASN A 418 7.43 -1.23 -21.52
CA ASN A 418 6.61 -0.05 -21.30
C ASN A 418 7.49 1.13 -20.87
N ALA A 419 7.33 2.28 -21.52
CA ALA A 419 8.01 3.52 -21.15
C ALA A 419 7.55 4.08 -19.79
N LYS A 420 6.46 3.53 -19.24
CA LYS A 420 5.95 3.79 -17.91
C LYS A 420 6.20 2.59 -17.01
N LEU A 421 6.77 2.82 -15.83
CA LEU A 421 6.95 1.81 -14.80
C LEU A 421 6.31 2.26 -13.49
N MET A 422 5.90 1.31 -12.66
CA MET A 422 5.32 1.60 -11.36
C MET A 422 5.98 0.70 -10.31
N PHE A 423 6.38 1.28 -9.18
CA PHE A 423 7.00 0.54 -8.08
C PHE A 423 6.40 0.97 -6.74
N GLY A 424 6.18 0.00 -5.84
CA GLY A 424 5.60 0.22 -4.51
C GLY A 424 4.25 -0.49 -4.33
N GLU A 425 3.42 0.08 -3.47
CA GLU A 425 2.06 -0.37 -3.15
C GLU A 425 1.02 0.60 -3.68
N ALA A 426 0.71 0.50 -4.97
CA ALA A 426 -0.15 1.47 -5.64
C ALA A 426 -1.64 1.34 -5.29
N LYS A 427 -2.09 0.21 -4.73
CA LYS A 427 -3.52 -0.07 -4.51
C LYS A 427 -4.16 1.02 -3.64
N GLY A 428 -5.10 1.74 -4.23
CA GLY A 428 -5.83 2.85 -3.60
C GLY A 428 -5.00 4.13 -3.42
N ALA A 429 -3.76 4.16 -3.90
CA ALA A 429 -2.95 5.36 -3.99
C ALA A 429 -3.24 6.09 -5.31
N VAL A 430 -3.13 7.42 -5.28
CA VAL A 430 -3.39 8.29 -6.45
C VAL A 430 -2.25 9.29 -6.64
N ILE A 431 -2.02 9.68 -7.90
CA ILE A 431 -1.14 10.79 -8.27
C ILE A 431 -1.98 12.07 -8.23
N ARG A 432 -1.66 12.99 -7.32
CA ARG A 432 -2.46 14.21 -7.10
C ARG A 432 -1.94 15.33 -8.01
N ILE A 433 -2.57 15.56 -9.15
CA ILE A 433 -2.07 16.55 -10.14
C ILE A 433 -2.45 17.97 -9.73
N SER A 434 -3.73 18.18 -9.36
CA SER A 434 -4.23 19.47 -8.87
C SER A 434 -5.08 19.27 -7.62
N HIS A 435 -4.96 20.22 -6.69
CA HIS A 435 -5.77 20.30 -5.48
C HIS A 435 -7.15 20.95 -5.70
N GLY A 436 -7.49 21.30 -6.95
CA GLY A 436 -8.76 21.93 -7.28
C GLY A 436 -8.87 23.34 -6.70
N PRO A 437 -10.08 23.88 -6.53
CA PRO A 437 -10.29 25.32 -6.34
C PRO A 437 -9.75 25.88 -5.01
N GLU A 438 -9.63 25.06 -3.96
CA GLU A 438 -9.09 25.51 -2.67
C GLU A 438 -7.56 25.56 -2.64
N GLY A 439 -6.88 24.85 -3.55
CA GLY A 439 -5.43 24.70 -3.47
C GLY A 439 -4.92 23.82 -2.34
N GLU A 440 -5.81 23.26 -1.54
CA GLU A 440 -5.46 22.43 -0.38
C GLU A 440 -5.48 20.93 -0.71
N PRO A 441 -4.46 20.16 -0.27
CA PRO A 441 -4.48 18.71 -0.37
C PRO A 441 -5.63 18.09 0.46
N PRO A 442 -5.98 16.82 0.21
CA PRO A 442 -7.08 16.15 0.92
C PRO A 442 -7.03 16.21 2.44
N GLU A 443 -5.84 16.26 3.03
CA GLU A 443 -5.62 16.25 4.48
C GLU A 443 -5.98 17.59 5.14
N THR A 444 -5.89 18.70 4.41
CA THR A 444 -6.11 20.06 4.94
C THR A 444 -7.32 20.75 4.32
N ALA A 445 -7.88 20.18 3.25
CA ALA A 445 -9.07 20.71 2.60
C ALA A 445 -10.30 20.70 3.52
N VAL A 446 -11.01 21.83 3.54
CA VAL A 446 -12.18 22.05 4.39
C VAL A 446 -13.50 21.96 3.61
N ARG A 447 -13.49 22.08 2.28
CA ARG A 447 -14.70 21.97 1.45
C ARG A 447 -14.64 20.81 0.46
N PRO A 448 -15.76 20.13 0.23
CA PRO A 448 -15.85 19.07 -0.75
C PRO A 448 -15.94 19.66 -2.17
N HIS A 449 -15.10 19.17 -3.08
CA HIS A 449 -15.11 19.55 -4.50
C HIS A 449 -15.13 18.31 -5.41
N PRO A 450 -15.59 18.41 -6.67
CA PRO A 450 -15.52 17.30 -7.60
C PRO A 450 -14.07 16.85 -7.80
N VAL A 451 -13.87 15.57 -8.12
CA VAL A 451 -12.58 15.04 -8.56
C VAL A 451 -12.70 14.43 -9.95
N ILE A 452 -11.74 14.76 -10.80
CA ILE A 452 -11.54 14.13 -12.10
C ILE A 452 -10.48 13.06 -11.94
N ILE A 453 -10.77 11.84 -12.36
CA ILE A 453 -9.85 10.71 -12.26
C ILE A 453 -9.62 10.06 -13.63
N GLY A 454 -8.36 9.99 -14.05
CA GLY A 454 -7.95 9.30 -15.28
C GLY A 454 -6.92 8.21 -15.00
N GLU A 455 -6.64 7.38 -16.00
CA GLU A 455 -5.61 6.34 -15.88
C GLU A 455 -4.21 6.96 -15.87
N GLY A 456 -3.90 7.77 -16.89
CA GLY A 456 -2.59 8.37 -17.10
C GLY A 456 -2.46 9.80 -16.58
N ILE A 457 -1.22 10.21 -16.30
CA ILE A 457 -0.90 11.59 -15.94
C ILE A 457 -1.15 12.57 -17.10
N GLU A 458 -0.90 12.18 -18.36
CA GLU A 458 -1.14 13.03 -19.53
C GLU A 458 -2.63 13.33 -19.70
N THR A 459 -3.45 12.29 -19.84
CA THR A 459 -4.92 12.37 -19.95
C THR A 459 -5.54 13.19 -18.84
N THR A 460 -5.10 12.97 -17.60
CA THR A 460 -5.68 13.69 -16.47
C THR A 460 -5.22 15.16 -16.45
N THR A 461 -3.98 15.43 -16.86
CA THR A 461 -3.44 16.80 -16.90
C THR A 461 -4.15 17.65 -17.93
N SER A 462 -4.49 17.12 -19.12
CA SER A 462 -5.22 17.90 -20.14
C SER A 462 -6.56 18.41 -19.60
N VAL A 463 -7.30 17.57 -18.88
CA VAL A 463 -8.57 17.97 -18.26
C VAL A 463 -8.36 18.87 -17.05
N ALA A 464 -7.29 18.67 -16.26
CA ALA A 464 -6.99 19.50 -15.10
C ALA A 464 -6.74 20.98 -15.45
N ILE A 465 -6.16 21.25 -16.62
CA ILE A 465 -5.93 22.62 -17.11
C ILE A 465 -7.26 23.33 -17.39
N GLU A 466 -8.24 22.60 -17.94
CA GLU A 466 -9.49 23.17 -18.45
C GLU A 466 -10.65 23.13 -17.41
N ALA A 467 -10.50 22.37 -16.32
CA ALA A 467 -11.49 22.20 -15.25
C ALA A 467 -10.94 22.58 -13.86
N PRO A 468 -10.54 23.84 -13.61
CA PRO A 468 -10.02 24.30 -12.31
C PRO A 468 -11.00 24.12 -11.14
N GLU A 469 -12.30 24.00 -11.41
CA GLU A 469 -13.33 23.77 -10.40
C GLU A 469 -13.29 22.36 -9.76
N ALA A 470 -12.46 21.45 -10.29
CA ALA A 470 -12.30 20.09 -9.80
C ALA A 470 -10.85 19.79 -9.37
N ARG A 471 -10.71 18.87 -8.42
CA ARG A 471 -9.44 18.18 -8.12
C ARG A 471 -9.10 17.26 -9.30
N ALA A 472 -7.83 16.96 -9.53
CA ALA A 472 -7.42 16.09 -10.64
C ALA A 472 -6.44 15.01 -10.17
N TRP A 473 -6.81 13.73 -10.32
CA TRP A 473 -6.04 12.57 -9.86
C TRP A 473 -5.78 11.56 -10.98
N ALA A 474 -4.56 11.04 -11.09
CA ALA A 474 -4.27 9.91 -11.97
C ALA A 474 -4.10 8.62 -11.15
N ALA A 475 -4.73 7.53 -11.61
CA ALA A 475 -4.72 6.25 -10.93
C ALA A 475 -3.53 5.35 -11.31
N GLY A 476 -2.91 5.58 -12.46
CA GLY A 476 -1.79 4.79 -13.00
C GLY A 476 -2.19 3.47 -13.67
N SER A 477 -3.37 2.92 -13.37
CA SER A 477 -3.99 1.78 -14.07
C SER A 477 -5.51 1.74 -13.84
N LEU A 478 -6.26 1.09 -14.74
CA LEU A 478 -7.70 0.83 -14.53
C LEU A 478 -7.97 0.04 -13.25
N SER A 479 -7.18 -1.02 -13.00
CA SER A 479 -7.35 -1.85 -11.80
C SER A 479 -7.15 -1.08 -10.51
N ASN A 480 -6.23 -0.10 -10.49
CA ASN A 480 -6.02 0.75 -9.33
C ASN A 480 -7.11 1.82 -9.19
N MET A 481 -7.62 2.34 -10.30
CA MET A 481 -8.69 3.34 -10.32
C MET A 481 -9.92 2.89 -9.53
N ALA A 482 -10.29 1.60 -9.62
CA ALA A 482 -11.38 1.02 -8.83
C ALA A 482 -11.21 1.12 -7.30
N ASN A 483 -9.99 1.38 -6.82
CA ASN A 483 -9.67 1.50 -5.40
C ASN A 483 -9.40 2.95 -4.97
N ALA A 484 -9.58 3.93 -5.86
CA ALA A 484 -9.34 5.33 -5.55
C ALA A 484 -10.19 5.78 -4.35
N PRO A 485 -9.63 6.59 -3.43
CA PRO A 485 -10.28 6.87 -2.14
C PRO A 485 -11.36 7.96 -2.26
N LEU A 486 -12.41 7.69 -3.03
CA LEU A 486 -13.49 8.65 -3.28
C LEU A 486 -14.34 8.96 -2.04
N TRP A 487 -14.25 8.12 -1.02
CA TRP A 487 -14.91 8.33 0.28
C TRP A 487 -14.32 9.50 1.08
N LEU A 488 -13.18 10.06 0.65
CA LEU A 488 -12.54 11.18 1.36
C LEU A 488 -13.49 12.40 1.47
N PRO A 489 -13.53 13.10 2.62
CA PRO A 489 -14.45 14.22 2.83
C PRO A 489 -14.27 15.37 1.84
N CYS A 490 -13.06 15.59 1.31
CA CYS A 490 -12.76 16.64 0.34
C CYS A 490 -13.36 16.41 -1.06
N ILE A 491 -14.07 15.29 -1.26
CA ILE A 491 -14.67 14.90 -2.54
C ILE A 491 -16.20 15.00 -2.46
N SER A 492 -16.79 15.80 -3.34
CA SER A 492 -18.25 15.88 -3.49
C SER A 492 -18.80 14.89 -4.52
N SER A 493 -18.08 14.67 -5.60
CA SER A 493 -18.43 13.75 -6.70
C SER A 493 -17.18 13.37 -7.49
N ALA A 494 -17.27 12.34 -8.33
CA ALA A 494 -16.19 11.89 -9.18
C ALA A 494 -16.58 11.87 -10.66
N ILE A 495 -15.62 12.22 -11.51
CA ILE A 495 -15.73 12.15 -12.97
C ILE A 495 -14.59 11.29 -13.47
N VAL A 496 -14.95 10.16 -14.05
CA VAL A 496 -13.99 9.18 -14.54
C VAL A 496 -13.75 9.44 -16.02
N LEU A 497 -12.48 9.60 -16.39
CA LEU A 497 -12.06 9.75 -17.78
C LEU A 497 -11.99 8.36 -18.41
N LYS A 498 -12.82 8.12 -19.42
CA LYS A 498 -12.83 6.89 -20.21
C LYS A 498 -11.93 7.08 -21.43
N ASP A 499 -10.71 6.54 -21.35
CA ASP A 499 -9.80 6.49 -22.49
C ASP A 499 -10.36 5.60 -23.61
N HIS A 500 -9.79 5.73 -24.82
CA HIS A 500 -10.23 4.93 -25.97
C HIS A 500 -9.91 3.44 -25.78
N PHE A 501 -10.95 2.63 -25.53
CA PHE A 501 -10.82 1.19 -25.34
C PHE A 501 -10.90 0.44 -26.66
N LYS A 502 -9.88 -0.36 -26.95
CA LYS A 502 -9.77 -1.17 -28.18
C LYS A 502 -10.29 -2.60 -28.02
N SER A 503 -10.79 -2.98 -26.84
CA SER A 503 -11.24 -4.33 -26.55
C SER A 503 -12.44 -4.37 -25.60
N LYS A 504 -13.36 -5.32 -25.83
CA LYS A 504 -14.51 -5.59 -24.94
C LYS A 504 -14.11 -5.96 -23.51
N THR A 505 -12.91 -6.52 -23.34
CA THR A 505 -12.37 -6.86 -22.02
C THR A 505 -12.07 -5.59 -21.21
N THR A 506 -11.48 -4.58 -21.86
CA THR A 506 -11.17 -3.29 -21.22
C THR A 506 -12.45 -2.51 -20.89
N GLU A 507 -13.46 -2.58 -21.74
CA GLU A 507 -14.79 -2.01 -21.46
C GLU A 507 -15.42 -2.65 -20.21
N LYS A 508 -15.47 -3.98 -20.13
CA LYS A 508 -15.98 -4.69 -18.94
C LYS A 508 -15.19 -4.36 -17.67
N GLN A 509 -13.87 -4.22 -17.78
CA GLN A 509 -13.03 -3.78 -16.65
C GLN A 509 -13.38 -2.37 -16.20
N PHE A 510 -13.70 -1.47 -17.14
CA PHE A 510 -14.13 -0.12 -16.82
C PHE A 510 -15.50 -0.10 -16.13
N ASP A 511 -16.46 -0.91 -16.58
CA ASP A 511 -17.76 -1.02 -15.90
C ASP A 511 -17.60 -1.48 -14.44
N GLN A 512 -16.70 -2.45 -14.20
CA GLN A 512 -16.34 -2.89 -12.85
C GLN A 512 -15.70 -1.78 -12.02
N VAL A 513 -14.87 -0.93 -12.63
CA VAL A 513 -14.29 0.26 -11.97
C VAL A 513 -15.41 1.19 -11.51
N LEU A 514 -16.38 1.50 -12.38
CA LEU A 514 -17.50 2.39 -12.03
C LEU A 514 -18.35 1.80 -10.90
N GLU A 515 -18.64 0.50 -10.95
CA GLU A 515 -19.39 -0.18 -9.90
C GLU A 515 -18.66 -0.09 -8.55
N HIS A 516 -17.34 -0.32 -8.54
CA HIS A 516 -16.54 -0.20 -7.32
C HIS A 516 -16.51 1.22 -6.78
N LEU A 517 -16.32 2.22 -7.65
CA LEU A 517 -16.28 3.62 -7.25
C LEU A 517 -17.64 4.09 -6.69
N ALA A 518 -18.75 3.62 -7.26
CA ALA A 518 -20.09 3.95 -6.79
C ALA A 518 -20.36 3.46 -5.35
N ARG A 519 -19.69 2.40 -4.89
CA ARG A 519 -19.81 1.89 -3.51
C ARG A 519 -19.32 2.88 -2.45
N HIS A 520 -18.59 3.93 -2.84
CA HIS A 520 -18.21 5.01 -1.92
C HIS A 520 -19.35 5.99 -1.61
N GLY A 521 -20.53 5.81 -2.19
CA GLY A 521 -21.72 6.64 -1.90
C GLY A 521 -21.62 8.07 -2.45
N LYS A 522 -20.67 8.34 -3.33
CA LYS A 522 -20.50 9.64 -4.00
C LYS A 522 -21.03 9.54 -5.43
N PRO A 523 -21.64 10.60 -5.99
CA PRO A 523 -22.05 10.61 -7.38
C PRO A 523 -20.84 10.40 -8.31
N VAL A 524 -20.93 9.42 -9.21
CA VAL A 524 -19.92 9.15 -10.24
C VAL A 524 -20.51 9.52 -11.61
N GLY A 525 -19.71 10.19 -12.44
CA GLY A 525 -20.00 10.46 -13.84
C GLY A 525 -18.83 9.99 -14.72
N VAL A 526 -19.07 9.90 -16.03
CA VAL A 526 -18.06 9.49 -17.00
C VAL A 526 -17.98 10.55 -18.10
N ILE A 527 -16.76 10.89 -18.51
CA ILE A 527 -16.51 11.61 -19.76
C ILE A 527 -15.76 10.65 -20.67
N GLU A 528 -16.22 10.54 -21.91
CA GLU A 528 -15.59 9.71 -22.94
C GLU A 528 -14.81 10.57 -23.92
N SER A 529 -13.67 10.07 -24.38
CA SER A 529 -12.96 10.67 -25.51
C SER A 529 -13.73 10.38 -26.82
N ILE A 530 -13.83 11.35 -27.73
CA ILE A 530 -14.45 11.17 -29.05
C ILE A 530 -13.66 10.11 -29.83
N ALA A 531 -14.40 9.24 -30.56
CA ALA A 531 -13.88 8.06 -31.24
C ALA A 531 -12.62 8.35 -32.09
N GLY A 532 -11.53 7.63 -31.80
CA GLY A 532 -10.26 7.68 -32.55
C GLY A 532 -9.08 8.24 -31.77
N ASN A 533 -9.32 9.08 -30.77
CA ASN A 533 -8.28 9.88 -30.09
C ASN A 533 -8.32 9.70 -28.56
N ASP A 534 -7.15 9.66 -27.92
CA ASP A 534 -7.07 9.81 -26.47
C ASP A 534 -7.39 11.28 -26.08
N PHE A 535 -7.69 11.59 -24.81
CA PHE A 535 -8.00 12.97 -24.41
C PHE A 535 -6.87 13.96 -24.71
N ASN A 536 -5.63 13.47 -24.79
CA ASN A 536 -4.49 14.29 -25.12
C ASN A 536 -4.43 14.57 -26.63
N ASP A 537 -4.84 13.62 -27.46
CA ASP A 537 -4.94 13.72 -28.92
C ASP A 537 -6.17 14.55 -29.34
N LEU A 538 -7.27 14.50 -28.58
CA LEU A 538 -8.40 15.40 -28.79
C LEU A 538 -8.08 16.87 -28.49
N ALA A 539 -7.21 17.12 -27.51
CA ALA A 539 -6.66 18.46 -27.29
C ALA A 539 -5.67 18.88 -28.41
N GLN A 540 -5.19 17.95 -29.24
CA GLN A 540 -4.29 18.21 -30.36
C GLN A 540 -5.02 18.54 -31.69
N GLU A 541 -6.29 18.14 -31.87
CA GLU A 541 -7.09 18.38 -33.10
C GLU A 541 -7.82 19.73 -33.15
N GLU A 542 -7.55 20.65 -32.21
CA GLU A 542 -8.23 21.96 -32.10
C GLU A 542 -7.55 23.14 -32.84
N GLU A 543 -6.55 22.88 -33.69
CA GLU A 543 -6.04 23.82 -34.71
C GLU A 543 -6.58 23.46 -36.10
#